data_AF-A0A5C8LK05-F1
#
_entry.id   AF-A0A5C8LK05-F1
#
_cell.length_a   1.000
_cell.length_b   1.000
_cell.length_c   1.000
_cell.angle_alpha   90.00
_cell.angle_beta   90.00
_cell.angle_gamma   90.00
#
_symmetry.space_group_name_H-M   'P 1'
#
loop_
_entity.id
_entity.type
_entity.pdbx_description
1 polymer ?
#
loop_
_entity_poly.entity_id
_entity_poly.type
_entity_poly.pdbx_seq_one_letter_code
_entity_poly.pdbx_strand_id
1 'polypeptide(L)'
;MMVPDFKDTTKVEAGFYDKVAVAPFPGEGIISVPQFGEMIGAKDKAKIEAAINFEKFKTSMENQIEYMKITGNIYESPKIPAPTNIIKDNPLLGDIIDLSSKIKTTYGENQALWYPNTLDALSNLLPDLAFGKLTPEDMANKITEVARKNK
;
A
#
# COMPACT_ATOMS: atom_id res chain seq x y z
N MET A 1 5.34 1.40 5.11
CA MET A 1 6.16 1.42 6.34
C MET A 1 6.50 -0.02 6.65
N MET A 2 7.79 -0.36 6.67
CA MET A 2 8.23 -1.75 6.74
C MET A 2 8.18 -2.22 8.19
N VAL A 3 7.33 -3.20 8.52
CA VAL A 3 7.21 -3.76 9.88
C VAL A 3 8.57 -4.13 10.52
N PRO A 4 9.57 -4.65 9.79
CA PRO A 4 10.91 -4.89 10.34
C PRO A 4 11.57 -3.67 11.00
N ASP A 5 11.29 -2.45 10.53
CA ASP A 5 11.89 -1.21 11.05
C ASP A 5 11.48 -0.94 12.51
N PHE A 6 10.38 -1.51 12.97
CA PHE A 6 9.91 -1.37 14.36
C PHE A 6 10.77 -2.12 15.38
N LYS A 7 11.65 -3.01 14.91
CA LYS A 7 12.64 -3.72 15.74
C LYS A 7 14.02 -3.08 15.67
N ASP A 8 14.24 -2.13 14.75
CA ASP A 8 15.53 -1.49 14.52
C ASP A 8 15.70 -0.28 15.47
N THR A 9 16.53 -0.44 16.50
CA THR A 9 16.78 0.61 17.50
C THR A 9 17.55 1.81 16.96
N THR A 10 18.03 1.77 15.71
CA THR A 10 18.57 2.95 15.01
C THR A 10 17.48 3.82 14.40
N LYS A 11 16.26 3.28 14.26
CA LYS A 11 15.09 3.95 13.67
C LYS A 11 14.01 4.28 14.70
N VAL A 12 13.85 3.44 15.72
CA VAL A 12 12.82 3.60 16.76
C VAL A 12 13.39 3.40 18.17
N GLU A 13 12.64 3.82 19.18
CA GLU A 13 13.00 3.56 20.58
C GLU A 13 13.00 2.06 20.93
N ALA A 14 13.84 1.66 21.88
CA ALA A 14 13.84 0.28 22.37
C ALA A 14 12.47 -0.11 22.94
N GLY A 15 11.97 -1.29 22.53
CA GLY A 15 10.64 -1.78 22.92
C GLY A 15 9.47 -1.15 22.15
N PHE A 16 9.72 -0.38 21.08
CA PHE A 16 8.64 0.16 20.23
C PHE A 16 7.76 -0.94 19.62
N TYR A 17 8.37 -2.04 19.17
CA TYR A 17 7.64 -3.19 18.59
C TYR A 17 6.55 -3.75 19.52
N ASP A 18 6.78 -3.74 20.83
CA ASP A 18 5.84 -4.30 21.81
C ASP A 18 4.64 -3.38 22.09
N LYS A 19 4.67 -2.15 21.55
CA LYS A 19 3.63 -1.12 21.74
C LYS A 19 2.76 -0.91 20.52
N VAL A 20 3.04 -1.58 19.41
CA VAL A 20 2.30 -1.44 18.15
C VAL A 20 1.37 -2.62 17.91
N ALA A 21 0.21 -2.33 17.34
CA ALA A 21 -0.79 -3.32 16.96
C ALA A 21 -1.41 -2.92 15.62
N VAL A 22 -2.16 -3.84 15.00
CA VAL A 22 -2.85 -3.61 13.73
C VAL A 22 -4.35 -3.49 14.00
N ALA A 23 -5.00 -2.55 13.32
CA ALA A 23 -6.44 -2.34 13.41
C ALA A 23 -7.03 -2.06 12.04
N PRO A 24 -8.30 -2.45 11.79
CA PRO A 24 -9.00 -2.08 10.57
C PRO A 24 -9.32 -0.58 10.55
N PHE A 25 -9.53 -0.04 9.35
CA PHE A 25 -10.17 1.25 9.18
C PHE A 25 -11.64 1.20 9.67
N PRO A 26 -12.27 2.36 9.93
CA PRO A 26 -13.69 2.42 10.28
C PRO A 26 -14.57 1.59 9.34
N GLY A 27 -15.59 0.92 9.87
CA GLY A 27 -16.44 0.00 9.09
C GLY A 27 -15.83 -1.39 8.89
N GLU A 28 -14.87 -1.79 9.74
CA GLU A 28 -14.15 -3.07 9.66
C GLU A 28 -13.50 -3.28 8.29
N GLY A 29 -12.93 -2.20 7.73
CA GLY A 29 -12.40 -2.21 6.37
C GLY A 29 -10.88 -2.16 6.26
N ILE A 30 -10.37 -2.59 5.11
CA ILE A 30 -8.97 -2.38 4.71
C ILE A 30 -8.91 -1.57 3.42
N ILE A 31 -7.82 -0.84 3.24
CA ILE A 31 -7.45 -0.35 1.91
C ILE A 31 -6.82 -1.53 1.17
N SER A 32 -7.49 -1.99 0.11
CA SER A 32 -7.02 -3.07 -0.75
C SER A 32 -6.79 -2.50 -2.13
N VAL A 33 -5.54 -2.20 -2.43
CA VAL A 33 -5.10 -1.72 -3.74
C VAL A 33 -4.19 -2.76 -4.38
N PRO A 34 -4.36 -3.07 -5.67
CA PRO A 34 -3.36 -3.85 -6.38
C PRO A 34 -2.04 -3.06 -6.32
N GLN A 35 -0.96 -3.75 -6.01
CA GLN A 35 0.37 -3.15 -6.08
C GLN A 35 0.65 -2.69 -7.52
N PHE A 36 1.42 -1.63 -7.68
CA PHE A 36 1.78 -1.13 -9.01
C PHE A 36 2.43 -2.24 -9.83
N GLY A 37 1.79 -2.59 -10.95
CA GLY A 37 2.34 -3.59 -11.87
C GLY A 37 3.59 -3.06 -12.56
N GLU A 38 4.51 -3.96 -12.91
CA GLU A 38 5.68 -3.59 -13.70
C GLU A 38 5.35 -3.54 -15.20
N MET A 39 5.85 -2.49 -15.86
CA MET A 39 5.71 -2.30 -17.30
C MET A 39 7.04 -2.54 -18.01
N ILE A 40 7.03 -3.43 -19.00
CA ILE A 40 8.18 -3.67 -19.87
C ILE A 40 8.16 -2.61 -20.98
N GLY A 41 8.98 -1.57 -20.84
CA GLY A 41 9.13 -0.50 -21.84
C GLY A 41 10.06 -0.84 -23.02
N ALA A 42 10.60 -2.06 -23.08
CA ALA A 42 11.52 -2.48 -24.12
C ALA A 42 10.80 -2.74 -25.46
N LYS A 43 11.48 -2.45 -26.58
CA LYS A 43 11.01 -2.74 -27.95
C LYS A 43 11.71 -3.94 -28.59
N ASP A 44 12.89 -4.29 -28.08
CA ASP A 44 13.69 -5.40 -28.59
C ASP A 44 13.18 -6.73 -28.01
N LYS A 45 13.03 -7.75 -28.87
CA LYS A 45 12.44 -9.03 -28.48
C LYS A 45 13.26 -9.76 -27.42
N ALA A 46 14.58 -9.77 -27.54
CA ALA A 46 15.44 -10.45 -26.57
C ALA A 46 15.39 -9.77 -25.19
N LYS A 47 15.35 -8.43 -25.16
CA LYS A 47 15.16 -7.67 -23.92
C LYS A 47 13.78 -7.88 -23.30
N ILE A 48 12.73 -7.98 -24.12
CA ILE A 48 11.38 -8.30 -23.64
C ILE A 48 11.37 -9.70 -23.00
N GLU A 49 11.94 -10.71 -23.66
CA GLU A 49 12.00 -12.08 -23.11
C GLU A 49 12.81 -12.15 -21.81
N ALA A 50 13.95 -11.45 -21.74
CA ALA A 50 14.74 -11.36 -20.52
C ALA A 50 13.97 -10.69 -19.37
N ALA A 51 13.28 -9.58 -19.65
CA ALA A 51 12.45 -8.88 -18.66
C ALA A 51 11.30 -9.77 -18.17
N ILE A 52 10.61 -10.47 -19.07
CA ILE A 52 9.55 -11.44 -18.70
C ILE A 52 10.10 -12.54 -17.77
N ASN A 53 11.29 -13.07 -18.06
CA ASN A 53 11.89 -14.11 -17.23
C ASN A 53 12.30 -13.58 -15.86
N PHE A 54 12.82 -12.35 -15.79
CA PHE A 54 13.11 -11.69 -14.53
C PHE A 54 11.85 -11.46 -13.70
N GLU A 55 10.76 -10.99 -14.33
CA GLU A 55 9.48 -10.81 -13.64
C GLU A 55 8.95 -12.13 -13.08
N LYS A 56 9.01 -13.22 -13.84
CA LYS A 56 8.64 -14.56 -13.36
C LYS A 56 9.51 -15.03 -12.20
N PHE A 57 10.81 -14.77 -12.24
CA PHE A 57 11.72 -15.10 -11.14
C PHE A 57 11.33 -14.30 -9.89
N LYS A 58 11.23 -12.98 -9.99
CA LYS A 58 10.89 -12.08 -8.87
C LYS A 58 9.52 -12.42 -8.26
N THR A 59 8.55 -12.74 -9.10
CA THR A 59 7.18 -13.11 -8.68
C THR A 59 7.03 -14.61 -8.38
N SER A 60 8.11 -15.39 -8.36
CA SER A 60 8.05 -16.77 -7.87
C SER A 60 7.71 -16.78 -6.36
N MET A 61 7.09 -17.87 -5.90
CA MET A 61 6.64 -18.00 -4.51
C MET A 61 7.78 -17.80 -3.51
N GLU A 62 8.93 -18.43 -3.75
CA GLU A 62 10.09 -18.35 -2.85
C GLU A 62 10.63 -16.91 -2.74
N ASN A 63 10.71 -16.20 -3.87
CA ASN A 63 11.21 -14.82 -3.88
C ASN A 63 10.20 -13.82 -3.31
N GLN A 64 8.89 -14.04 -3.49
CA GLN A 64 7.87 -13.22 -2.82
C GLN A 64 7.89 -13.41 -1.30
N ILE A 65 8.13 -14.65 -0.83
CA ILE A 65 8.30 -14.96 0.60
C ILE A 65 9.54 -14.23 1.16
N GLU A 66 10.66 -14.24 0.44
CA GLU A 66 11.88 -13.54 0.87
C GLU A 66 11.70 -12.02 0.85
N TYR A 67 11.07 -11.48 -0.19
CA TYR A 67 10.70 -10.07 -0.28
C TYR A 67 9.87 -9.62 0.92
N MET A 68 8.88 -10.42 1.32
CA MET A 68 8.04 -10.14 2.49
C MET A 68 8.85 -10.12 3.79
N LYS A 69 9.86 -10.99 3.97
CA LYS A 69 10.74 -10.94 5.17
C LYS A 69 11.51 -9.62 5.25
N ILE A 70 12.05 -9.19 4.12
CA ILE A 70 12.92 -8.01 4.06
C ILE A 70 12.09 -6.73 4.21
N THR A 71 10.93 -6.67 3.56
CA THR A 71 10.14 -5.43 3.45
C THR A 71 8.95 -5.36 4.40
N GLY A 72 8.47 -6.50 4.91
CA GLY A 72 7.19 -6.58 5.62
C GLY A 72 5.96 -6.37 4.74
N ASN A 73 6.10 -6.30 3.41
CA ASN A 73 4.97 -6.19 2.47
C ASN A 73 4.35 -7.55 2.20
N ILE A 74 3.01 -7.60 2.13
CA ILE A 74 2.27 -8.82 1.78
C ILE A 74 2.47 -9.12 0.29
N TYR A 75 2.58 -10.39 -0.07
CA TYR A 75 2.72 -10.85 -1.45
C TYR A 75 1.46 -10.59 -2.30
N GLU A 76 1.65 -10.41 -3.60
CA GLU A 76 0.56 -10.06 -4.54
C GLU A 76 -0.33 -11.28 -4.87
N SER A 77 0.21 -12.49 -4.74
CA SER A 77 -0.50 -13.71 -5.12
C SER A 77 -1.39 -14.24 -4.00
N PRO A 78 -2.72 -14.30 -4.18
CA PRO A 78 -3.64 -14.86 -3.18
C PRO A 78 -3.46 -16.38 -2.96
N LYS A 79 -2.58 -17.02 -3.74
CA LYS A 79 -2.31 -18.47 -3.69
C LYS A 79 -1.13 -18.84 -2.80
N ILE A 80 -0.34 -17.87 -2.36
CA ILE A 80 0.77 -18.15 -1.45
C ILE A 80 0.15 -18.27 -0.05
N PRO A 81 0.32 -19.40 0.66
CA PRO A 81 -0.10 -19.50 2.05
C PRO A 81 0.85 -18.68 2.92
N ALA A 82 0.33 -18.10 3.99
CA ALA A 82 1.13 -17.32 4.93
C ALA A 82 2.23 -18.22 5.55
N PRO A 83 3.53 -17.93 5.34
CA PRO A 83 4.59 -18.80 5.81
C PRO A 83 4.65 -18.77 7.34
N THR A 84 4.39 -19.90 7.98
CA THR A 84 4.27 -20.02 9.45
C THR A 84 5.55 -19.62 10.18
N ASN A 85 6.71 -19.85 9.57
CA ASN A 85 8.02 -19.40 10.09
C ASN A 85 8.15 -17.87 10.11
N ILE A 86 7.64 -17.17 9.09
CA ILE A 86 7.71 -15.71 9.02
C ILE A 86 6.76 -15.07 10.04
N ILE A 87 5.56 -15.63 10.19
CA ILE A 87 4.60 -15.17 11.21
C ILE A 87 5.20 -15.33 12.61
N LYS A 88 5.91 -16.43 12.87
CA LYS A 88 6.55 -16.64 14.17
C LYS A 88 7.61 -15.58 14.47
N ASP A 89 8.41 -15.22 13.48
CA ASP A 89 9.49 -14.22 13.65
C ASP A 89 8.95 -12.78 13.60
N ASN A 90 7.76 -12.57 13.04
CA ASN A 90 7.09 -11.28 12.96
C ASN A 90 5.58 -11.41 13.23
N PRO A 91 5.18 -11.51 14.51
CA PRO A 91 3.77 -11.66 14.90
C PRO A 91 2.85 -10.57 14.31
N LEU A 92 3.32 -9.32 14.25
CA LEU A 92 2.55 -8.21 13.68
C LEU A 92 2.20 -8.43 12.20
N LEU A 93 3.09 -9.07 11.42
CA LEU A 93 2.78 -9.44 10.04
C LEU A 93 1.74 -10.58 9.98
N GLY A 94 1.78 -11.51 10.94
CA GLY A 94 0.73 -12.51 11.11
C GLY A 94 -0.63 -11.87 11.39
N ASP A 95 -0.67 -10.89 12.29
CA ASP A 95 -1.89 -10.16 12.63
C ASP A 95 -2.46 -9.42 11.41
N ILE A 96 -1.61 -8.81 10.58
CA ILE A 96 -2.04 -8.16 9.33
C ILE A 96 -2.68 -9.17 8.37
N ILE A 97 -2.06 -10.35 8.19
CA ILE A 97 -2.55 -11.39 7.27
C ILE A 97 -3.87 -11.96 7.79
N ASP A 98 -3.94 -12.29 9.07
CA ASP A 98 -5.15 -12.82 9.72
C ASP A 98 -6.30 -11.81 9.63
N LEU A 99 -6.04 -10.54 9.95
CA LEU A 99 -7.02 -9.46 9.84
C LEU A 99 -7.51 -9.29 8.40
N SER A 100 -6.60 -9.25 7.43
CA SER A 100 -6.93 -9.13 6.00
C SER A 100 -7.80 -10.28 5.51
N SER A 101 -7.61 -11.50 6.03
CA SER A 101 -8.39 -12.68 5.65
C SER A 101 -9.84 -12.68 6.18
N LYS A 102 -10.10 -11.92 7.25
CA LYS A 102 -11.39 -11.87 7.96
C LYS A 102 -12.26 -10.68 7.55
N ILE A 103 -11.65 -9.66 6.94
CA ILE A 103 -12.32 -8.41 6.61
C ILE A 103 -13.24 -8.58 5.39
N LYS A 104 -14.44 -8.00 5.50
CA LYS A 104 -15.48 -8.05 4.47
C LYS A 104 -15.53 -6.78 3.61
N THR A 105 -15.05 -5.67 4.15
CA THR A 105 -15.10 -4.36 3.50
C THR A 105 -13.73 -3.98 2.96
N THR A 106 -13.64 -3.76 1.66
CA THR A 106 -12.41 -3.30 1.01
C THR A 106 -12.63 -1.93 0.40
N TYR A 107 -11.76 -0.97 0.70
CA TYR A 107 -11.69 0.33 0.08
C TYR A 107 -10.60 0.33 -0.99
N GLY A 108 -10.92 0.85 -2.18
CA GLY A 108 -9.91 1.14 -3.20
C GLY A 108 -9.29 2.52 -3.00
N GLU A 109 -8.15 2.75 -3.64
CA GLU A 109 -7.57 4.09 -3.79
C GLU A 109 -8.25 4.81 -4.95
N ASN A 110 -9.47 5.29 -4.71
CA ASN A 110 -10.28 5.95 -5.75
C ASN A 110 -9.59 7.21 -6.33
N GLN A 111 -8.66 7.81 -5.58
CA GLN A 111 -7.86 8.96 -6.01
C GLN A 111 -6.92 8.62 -7.17
N ALA A 112 -6.51 7.36 -7.33
CA ALA A 112 -5.70 6.92 -8.46
C ALA A 112 -6.43 7.08 -9.81
N LEU A 113 -7.76 7.20 -9.78
CA LEU A 113 -8.60 7.41 -10.97
C LEU A 113 -8.89 8.89 -11.25
N TRP A 114 -8.41 9.81 -10.40
CA TRP A 114 -8.70 11.24 -10.56
C TRP A 114 -7.76 11.87 -11.58
N TYR A 115 -8.18 12.98 -12.18
CA TYR A 115 -7.29 13.78 -13.00
C TYR A 115 -6.13 14.32 -12.15
N PRO A 116 -4.88 14.35 -12.67
CA PRO A 116 -3.71 14.79 -11.88
C PRO A 116 -3.90 16.15 -11.21
N ASN A 117 -4.46 17.13 -11.93
CA ASN A 117 -4.75 18.46 -11.37
C ASN A 117 -5.73 18.45 -10.19
N THR A 118 -6.63 17.46 -10.13
CA THR A 118 -7.60 17.30 -9.06
C THR A 118 -6.93 16.72 -7.81
N LEU A 119 -5.99 15.78 -8.00
CA LEU A 119 -5.15 15.26 -6.93
C LEU A 119 -4.21 16.33 -6.37
N ASP A 120 -3.63 17.16 -7.23
CA ASP A 120 -2.80 18.30 -6.82
C ASP A 120 -3.61 19.30 -5.99
N ALA A 121 -4.84 19.60 -6.42
CA ALA A 121 -5.73 20.48 -5.68
C ALA A 121 -6.09 19.91 -4.30
N LEU A 122 -6.42 18.62 -4.22
CA LEU A 122 -6.65 17.93 -2.95
C LEU A 122 -5.45 18.07 -2.01
N SER A 123 -4.24 17.79 -2.51
CA SER A 123 -3.00 17.83 -1.73
C SER A 123 -2.70 19.22 -1.17
N ASN A 124 -2.99 20.27 -1.94
CA ASN A 124 -2.80 21.66 -1.52
C ASN A 124 -3.89 22.14 -0.54
N LEU A 125 -5.13 21.67 -0.67
CA LEU A 125 -6.26 22.13 0.14
C LEU A 125 -6.40 21.37 1.47
N LEU A 126 -5.90 20.13 1.54
CA LEU A 126 -6.04 19.29 2.73
C LEU A 126 -5.42 19.91 3.99
N PRO A 127 -4.23 20.55 3.95
CA PRO A 127 -3.70 21.27 5.12
C PRO A 127 -4.61 22.42 5.57
N ASP A 128 -5.15 23.19 4.64
CA ASP A 128 -6.04 24.31 4.98
C ASP A 128 -7.34 23.82 5.61
N LEU A 129 -7.89 22.69 5.16
CA LEU A 129 -9.01 22.03 5.84
C LEU A 129 -8.60 21.58 7.25
N ALA A 130 -7.46 20.90 7.39
CA ALA A 130 -6.99 20.35 8.67
C ALA A 130 -6.73 21.44 9.72
N PHE A 131 -6.27 22.62 9.29
CA PHE A 131 -6.03 23.79 10.15
C PHE A 131 -7.23 24.73 10.27
N GLY A 132 -8.41 24.35 9.75
CA GLY A 132 -9.64 25.13 9.86
C GLY A 132 -9.65 26.44 9.07
N LYS A 133 -8.74 26.61 8.09
CA LYS A 133 -8.68 27.75 7.18
C LYS A 133 -9.64 27.62 5.99
N LEU A 134 -10.20 26.42 5.80
CA LEU A 134 -11.12 26.06 4.74
C LEU A 134 -12.24 25.22 5.33
N THR A 135 -13.50 25.49 4.96
CA THR A 135 -14.63 24.64 5.36
C THR A 135 -14.66 23.36 4.51
N PRO A 136 -15.26 22.26 4.99
CA PRO A 136 -15.49 21.07 4.17
C PRO A 136 -16.26 21.38 2.87
N GLU A 137 -17.27 22.26 2.94
CA GLU A 137 -18.06 22.70 1.79
C GLU A 137 -17.21 23.44 0.76
N ASP A 138 -16.36 24.38 1.21
CA ASP A 138 -15.47 25.12 0.31
C ASP A 138 -14.43 24.21 -0.34
N MET A 139 -13.90 23.23 0.41
CA MET A 139 -13.00 22.24 -0.15
C MET A 139 -13.67 21.40 -1.24
N ALA A 140 -14.88 20.91 -0.98
CA ALA A 140 -15.66 20.13 -1.94
C ALA A 140 -15.94 20.93 -3.23
N ASN A 141 -16.31 22.21 -3.08
CA ASN A 141 -16.53 23.11 -4.21
C ASN A 141 -15.25 23.33 -5.03
N LYS A 142 -14.14 23.67 -4.38
CA LYS A 142 -12.85 23.92 -5.06
C LYS A 142 -12.34 22.68 -5.82
N ILE A 143 -12.38 21.50 -5.21
CA ILE A 143 -11.95 20.25 -5.87
C ILE A 143 -12.87 19.94 -7.06
N THR A 144 -14.18 20.14 -6.90
CA THR A 144 -15.15 19.94 -7.99
C THR A 144 -14.91 20.89 -9.17
N GLU A 145 -14.61 22.16 -8.90
CA GLU A 145 -14.27 23.14 -9.93
C GLU A 145 -13.01 22.77 -10.69
N VAL A 146 -11.96 22.29 -10.01
CA VAL A 146 -10.73 21.82 -10.66
C VAL A 146 -11.01 20.61 -11.53
N ALA A 147 -11.76 19.62 -11.02
CA ALA A 147 -12.11 18.42 -11.78
C ALA A 147 -12.86 18.74 -13.08
N ARG A 148 -13.78 19.72 -13.05
CA ARG A 148 -14.56 20.15 -14.23
C ARG A 148 -13.72 20.71 -15.38
N LYS A 149 -12.49 21.18 -15.13
CA LYS A 149 -11.61 21.74 -16.18
C LYS A 149 -11.01 20.68 -17.11
N ASN A 150 -11.19 19.39 -16.80
CA ASN A 150 -10.70 18.29 -17.64
C ASN A 150 -11.77 17.73 -18.61
N LYS A 151 -12.93 18.39 -18.69
CA LYS A 151 -14.01 18.06 -19.61
C LYS A 151 -13.94 18.86 -20.90
#